data_AF-A0A0J8SNF4-F1
#
_entry.id   AF-A0A0J8SNF4-F1
#
_cell.length_a   1.000
_cell.length_b   1.000
_cell.length_c   1.000
_cell.angle_alpha   90.00
_cell.angle_beta   90.00
_cell.angle_gamma   90.00
#
_symmetry.space_group_name_H-M   'P 1'
#
loop_
_entity.id
_entity.type
_entity.pdbx_description
1 polymer ?
#
loop_
_entity_poly.entity_id
_entity_poly.type
_entity_poly.pdbx_seq_one_letter_code
_entity_poly.pdbx_strand_id
1 'polypeptide(L)'
;MLKKSLGIALLCIMGQAYSAEIVVTTTEDIVRDDKECSLREAVQYINQGMDKPYLGCGDDKPVPVIKLKEKEIYKLNSPLQIIRSMYIHTTYEKKMGDNLEDGLSNATITIMDNLPANTLGGIFSIANSETVSEKNQTVSVRLREVTLEGCGAISCKVSKGGLIYNQGKLTLEYVKLHRGMANDGGAIYIAGTNKTDQTKNGSLTVQNSLLENNTANEGGAIYNELPNFHIRQSVISKNTTTATSSRSSNIYTEDVLSNEETDVLVLPQSSIYSSTLYGNTGAAVTILDAIAINNTTIISNSIGVKFDVVNKPGYLANSIVLNNPGSTSANTDQNCQFSSEQVKVSSILQNNLVGNSCGMGSSIYANEILDDAYTVLTGDQLEGKCPNITTSSNAILCPYFKNEKQFLGYFRPRILMTYTSLNTTPILNKGEQNTDKTKAGCVGYDQRGKSPFGKCDRGAIEIQDSRDTSLVGQDLLIGKLNNQVARISIIEALGDSDLLPKEKCKEVVLDHPQGEEWQDGCLLIEQQAHVSSKGTVSLDLDGNLVYTPKNPKAGADLFTIRVVTTMNRFDSNAAYLPIRVNIVMEAENNMKSDKVKTSGGATSIFWLILLMGGLTWRKLEK
;
A
#
# COMPACT_ATOMS: atom_id res chain seq x y z
N MET A 1 -36.87 15.89 -17.11
CA MET A 1 -37.74 14.74 -17.44
C MET A 1 -36.88 13.51 -17.65
N LEU A 2 -37.32 12.38 -17.07
CA LEU A 2 -36.78 11.01 -17.13
C LEU A 2 -35.29 10.79 -16.85
N LYS A 3 -34.94 10.47 -15.59
CA LYS A 3 -34.05 9.36 -15.17
C LYS A 3 -34.12 9.19 -13.64
N LYS A 4 -35.31 8.87 -13.09
CA LYS A 4 -35.49 8.43 -11.69
C LYS A 4 -36.71 7.53 -11.58
N SER A 5 -36.60 6.30 -12.09
CA SER A 5 -37.54 5.21 -11.79
C SER A 5 -37.06 3.92 -12.47
N LEU A 6 -36.24 3.14 -11.79
CA LEU A 6 -36.20 1.68 -11.90
C LEU A 6 -35.30 1.16 -10.77
N GLY A 7 -35.89 1.00 -9.61
CA GLY A 7 -35.23 0.49 -8.42
C GLY A 7 -36.32 0.18 -7.43
N ILE A 8 -37.04 -0.92 -7.69
CA ILE A 8 -37.93 -1.70 -6.80
C ILE A 8 -38.57 -2.72 -7.76
N ALA A 9 -37.96 -3.92 -7.84
CA ALA A 9 -38.57 -5.19 -8.22
C ALA A 9 -37.48 -6.20 -8.61
N LEU A 10 -36.67 -6.63 -7.64
CA LEU A 10 -36.06 -7.97 -7.62
C LEU A 10 -35.52 -8.21 -6.20
N LEU A 11 -36.43 -8.36 -5.25
CA LEU A 11 -36.13 -8.67 -3.85
C LEU A 11 -36.99 -9.85 -3.45
N CYS A 12 -36.72 -11.00 -4.05
CA CYS A 12 -37.16 -12.32 -3.60
C CYS A 12 -36.41 -13.38 -4.42
N ILE A 13 -35.98 -14.44 -3.73
CA ILE A 13 -35.27 -15.64 -4.23
C ILE A 13 -33.74 -15.46 -4.32
N MET A 14 -33.07 -15.70 -3.19
CA MET A 14 -32.19 -16.87 -2.99
C MET A 14 -31.73 -16.87 -1.53
N GLY A 15 -32.53 -17.48 -0.66
CA GLY A 15 -32.04 -17.97 0.62
C GLY A 15 -31.15 -19.17 0.35
N GLN A 16 -29.88 -18.92 0.03
CA GLN A 16 -28.85 -19.92 0.30
C GLN A 16 -28.59 -19.86 1.81
N ALA A 17 -28.59 -21.01 2.46
CA ALA A 17 -28.08 -21.11 3.82
C ALA A 17 -26.60 -20.73 3.77
N TYR A 18 -26.30 -19.45 3.98
CA TYR A 18 -24.94 -18.96 4.15
C TYR A 18 -24.40 -19.66 5.40
N SER A 19 -23.30 -20.42 5.24
CA SER A 19 -22.53 -20.87 6.40
C SER A 19 -22.14 -19.63 7.21
N ALA A 20 -22.41 -19.65 8.50
CA ALA A 20 -22.14 -18.49 9.35
C ALA A 20 -20.64 -18.42 9.67
N GLU A 21 -20.02 -17.30 9.30
CA GLU A 21 -18.69 -16.94 9.79
C GLU A 21 -18.74 -16.61 11.28
N ILE A 22 -17.64 -16.79 12.00
CA ILE A 22 -17.56 -16.58 13.44
C ILE A 22 -17.38 -15.08 13.70
N VAL A 23 -18.41 -14.42 14.23
CA VAL A 23 -18.39 -12.99 14.53
C VAL A 23 -17.85 -12.77 15.94
N VAL A 24 -16.75 -12.03 16.07
CA VAL A 24 -16.26 -11.59 17.38
C VAL A 24 -17.09 -10.41 17.86
N THR A 25 -17.77 -10.56 18.99
CA THR A 25 -18.73 -9.58 19.51
C THR A 25 -18.20 -8.78 20.71
N THR A 26 -17.05 -9.17 21.28
CA THR A 26 -16.38 -8.44 22.36
C THR A 26 -14.91 -8.22 22.05
N THR A 27 -14.39 -7.05 22.42
CA THR A 27 -12.98 -6.67 22.24
C THR A 27 -12.08 -7.09 23.40
N GLU A 28 -12.69 -7.52 24.51
CA GLU A 28 -11.98 -7.96 25.70
C GLU A 28 -11.56 -9.42 25.58
N ASP A 29 -10.44 -9.76 26.22
CA ASP A 29 -9.94 -11.13 26.25
C ASP A 29 -10.56 -11.91 27.42
N ILE A 30 -11.76 -12.42 27.19
CA ILE A 30 -12.53 -13.17 28.18
C ILE A 30 -12.72 -14.62 27.74
N VAL A 31 -12.85 -15.52 28.72
CA VAL A 31 -13.27 -16.91 28.48
C VAL A 31 -14.39 -17.19 29.46
N ARG A 32 -15.64 -17.15 29.00
CA ARG A 32 -16.82 -17.27 29.86
C ARG A 32 -18.01 -17.83 29.08
N ASP A 33 -18.79 -18.69 29.72
CA ASP A 33 -20.03 -19.21 29.14
C ASP A 33 -21.13 -18.13 29.17
N ASP A 34 -21.16 -17.31 28.12
CA ASP A 34 -22.15 -16.25 27.92
C ASP A 34 -22.55 -16.11 26.44
N LYS A 35 -23.10 -14.96 26.06
CA LYS A 35 -23.56 -14.67 24.69
C LYS A 35 -22.55 -13.85 23.87
N GLU A 36 -21.42 -13.48 24.47
CA GLU A 36 -20.36 -12.75 23.82
C GLU A 36 -19.32 -13.74 23.30
N CYS A 37 -18.82 -13.50 22.08
CA CYS A 37 -17.73 -14.26 21.49
C CYS A 37 -16.49 -13.37 21.46
N SER A 38 -15.48 -13.68 22.27
CA SER A 38 -14.16 -13.04 22.21
C SER A 38 -13.31 -13.63 21.08
N LEU A 39 -12.22 -12.94 20.70
CA LEU A 39 -11.27 -13.48 19.72
C LEU A 39 -10.62 -14.78 20.22
N ARG A 40 -10.35 -14.90 21.53
CA ARG A 40 -9.77 -16.11 22.10
C ARG A 40 -10.73 -17.29 22.01
N GLU A 41 -11.99 -17.07 22.34
CA GLU A 41 -13.02 -18.10 22.22
C GLU A 41 -13.23 -18.51 20.75
N ALA A 42 -13.23 -17.56 19.82
CA ALA A 42 -13.33 -17.83 18.39
C ALA A 42 -12.19 -18.74 17.88
N VAL A 43 -10.93 -18.44 18.25
CA VAL A 43 -9.78 -19.28 17.89
C VAL A 43 -9.87 -20.66 18.55
N GLN A 44 -10.26 -20.73 19.83
CA GLN A 44 -10.44 -22.00 20.55
C GLN A 44 -11.55 -22.85 19.94
N TYR A 45 -12.65 -22.23 19.50
CA TYR A 45 -13.76 -22.88 18.84
C TYR A 45 -13.31 -23.56 17.54
N ILE A 46 -12.54 -22.85 16.71
CA ILE A 46 -11.94 -23.43 15.49
C ILE A 46 -11.02 -24.58 15.86
N ASN A 47 -10.09 -24.39 16.80
CA ASN A 47 -9.12 -25.40 17.20
C ASN A 47 -9.78 -26.72 17.67
N GLN A 48 -10.95 -26.63 18.30
CA GLN A 48 -11.72 -27.80 18.77
C GLN A 48 -12.46 -28.54 17.65
N GLY A 49 -12.43 -28.06 16.40
CA GLY A 49 -13.10 -28.70 15.26
C GLY A 49 -14.50 -28.19 14.98
N MET A 50 -14.99 -27.22 15.78
CA MET A 50 -16.28 -26.55 15.60
C MET A 50 -17.54 -27.45 15.68
N ASP A 51 -17.46 -28.61 16.35
CA ASP A 51 -18.56 -29.59 16.41
C ASP A 51 -19.85 -29.07 17.07
N LYS A 52 -19.72 -28.14 18.03
CA LYS A 52 -20.83 -27.51 18.77
C LYS A 52 -20.46 -26.08 19.14
N PRO A 53 -21.42 -25.14 19.23
CA PRO A 53 -21.15 -23.78 19.71
C PRO A 53 -20.31 -23.77 21.00
N TYR A 54 -19.41 -22.80 21.11
CA TYR A 54 -18.42 -22.72 22.18
C TYR A 54 -18.40 -21.32 22.77
N LEU A 55 -18.84 -21.19 24.03
CA LEU A 55 -18.74 -19.96 24.83
C LEU A 55 -19.13 -18.69 24.04
N GLY A 56 -20.37 -18.65 23.56
CA GLY A 56 -20.89 -17.53 22.76
C GLY A 56 -20.47 -17.52 21.29
N CYS A 57 -19.51 -18.34 20.86
CA CYS A 57 -19.06 -18.44 19.47
C CYS A 57 -19.72 -19.60 18.69
N GLY A 58 -20.17 -19.32 17.46
CA GLY A 58 -20.63 -20.32 16.49
C GLY A 58 -22.15 -20.54 16.47
N ASP A 59 -22.66 -20.89 15.28
CA ASP A 59 -24.06 -21.18 14.98
C ASP A 59 -24.20 -22.51 14.22
N ASP A 60 -25.40 -22.83 13.72
CA ASP A 60 -25.66 -23.98 12.86
C ASP A 60 -24.93 -23.83 11.50
N LYS A 61 -23.78 -24.52 11.35
CA LYS A 61 -22.87 -24.59 10.16
C LYS A 61 -21.74 -23.55 10.15
N PRO A 62 -20.76 -23.68 11.05
CA PRO A 62 -19.61 -22.78 11.13
C PRO A 62 -18.62 -23.03 9.97
N VAL A 63 -17.95 -21.96 9.54
CA VAL A 63 -16.71 -22.02 8.74
C VAL A 63 -15.55 -21.47 9.56
N PRO A 64 -14.29 -21.89 9.33
CA PRO A 64 -13.13 -21.44 10.09
C PRO A 64 -12.68 -20.03 9.65
N VAL A 65 -13.62 -19.08 9.68
CA VAL A 65 -13.46 -17.68 9.30
C VAL A 65 -13.90 -16.81 10.47
N ILE A 66 -12.99 -15.99 10.98
CA ILE A 66 -13.23 -15.06 12.08
C ILE A 66 -13.38 -13.64 11.51
N LYS A 67 -14.53 -13.03 11.82
CA LYS A 67 -14.85 -11.64 11.47
C LYS A 67 -14.54 -10.70 12.63
N LEU A 68 -13.71 -9.71 12.32
CA LEU A 68 -13.46 -8.55 13.17
C LEU A 68 -14.21 -7.35 12.60
N LYS A 69 -14.59 -6.43 13.49
CA LYS A 69 -15.24 -5.17 13.13
C LYS A 69 -14.17 -4.11 12.88
N GLU A 70 -14.36 -3.31 11.83
CA GLU A 70 -13.41 -2.26 11.45
C GLU A 70 -13.01 -1.33 12.60
N LYS A 71 -11.73 -1.00 12.65
CA LYS A 71 -11.12 -0.03 13.58
C LYS A 71 -11.31 -0.34 15.08
N GLU A 72 -11.88 -1.48 15.44
CA GLU A 72 -11.94 -1.95 16.82
C GLU A 72 -10.56 -2.48 17.27
N ILE A 73 -10.31 -2.41 18.59
CA ILE A 73 -9.07 -2.87 19.22
C ILE A 73 -9.37 -4.10 20.08
N TYR A 74 -8.98 -5.27 19.61
CA TYR A 74 -9.09 -6.55 20.30
C TYR A 74 -7.85 -6.78 21.17
N LYS A 75 -8.06 -6.83 22.49
CA LYS A 75 -6.98 -7.04 23.46
C LYS A 75 -6.75 -8.52 23.68
N LEU A 76 -5.53 -8.88 24.06
CA LEU A 76 -5.13 -10.22 24.45
C LEU A 76 -4.28 -10.18 25.72
N ASN A 77 -4.64 -10.98 26.71
CA ASN A 77 -3.88 -11.19 27.95
C ASN A 77 -2.73 -12.21 27.77
N SER A 78 -2.77 -12.99 26.69
CA SER A 78 -1.72 -13.96 26.33
C SER A 78 -1.80 -14.29 24.84
N PRO A 79 -0.75 -14.85 24.23
CA PRO A 79 -0.78 -15.26 22.83
C PRO A 79 -1.87 -16.30 22.54
N LEU A 80 -2.28 -16.35 21.28
CA LEU A 80 -3.24 -17.29 20.73
C LEU A 80 -2.51 -18.43 20.01
N GLN A 81 -2.81 -19.66 20.41
CA GLN A 81 -2.32 -20.87 19.74
C GLN A 81 -3.27 -21.23 18.59
N ILE A 82 -2.75 -21.38 17.38
CA ILE A 82 -3.49 -21.78 16.19
C ILE A 82 -2.99 -23.15 15.75
N ILE A 83 -3.84 -24.16 15.95
CA ILE A 83 -3.52 -25.57 15.63
C ILE A 83 -4.37 -26.11 14.47
N ARG A 84 -5.24 -25.28 13.88
CA ARG A 84 -6.07 -25.59 12.72
C ARG A 84 -6.10 -24.42 11.74
N SER A 85 -6.33 -24.71 10.46
CA SER A 85 -6.39 -23.67 9.42
C SER A 85 -7.54 -22.69 9.68
N MET A 86 -7.28 -21.39 9.50
CA MET A 86 -8.29 -20.35 9.69
C MET A 86 -8.00 -19.08 8.88
N TYR A 87 -9.06 -18.30 8.64
CA TYR A 87 -8.99 -16.98 8.03
C TYR A 87 -9.49 -15.92 9.02
N ILE A 88 -8.68 -14.92 9.33
CA ILE A 88 -9.06 -13.80 10.19
C ILE A 88 -9.06 -12.53 9.36
N HIS A 89 -10.18 -11.80 9.36
CA HIS A 89 -10.26 -10.55 8.61
C HIS A 89 -11.19 -9.53 9.24
N THR A 90 -10.95 -8.28 8.84
CA THR A 90 -11.83 -7.18 9.16
C THR A 90 -13.01 -7.12 8.19
N THR A 91 -14.16 -6.68 8.69
CA THR A 91 -15.39 -6.46 7.93
C THR A 91 -15.99 -5.10 8.23
N TYR A 92 -16.65 -4.55 7.22
CA TYR A 92 -17.30 -3.26 7.25
C TYR A 92 -18.32 -3.17 6.12
N GLU A 93 -19.35 -2.33 6.29
CA GLU A 93 -20.37 -2.11 5.28
C GLU A 93 -19.90 -1.07 4.26
N LYS A 94 -19.49 -1.50 3.05
CA LYS A 94 -19.25 -0.57 1.92
C LYS A 94 -20.61 -0.09 1.38
N LYS A 95 -20.96 1.19 1.55
CA LYS A 95 -22.14 1.77 0.89
C LYS A 95 -21.84 2.00 -0.59
N MET A 96 -22.90 2.00 -1.41
CA MET A 96 -22.77 2.28 -2.84
C MET A 96 -22.20 3.70 -3.04
N GLY A 97 -20.96 3.80 -3.52
CA GLY A 97 -20.23 5.06 -3.69
C GLY A 97 -19.04 5.26 -2.74
N ASP A 98 -18.83 4.38 -1.75
CA ASP A 98 -17.66 4.43 -0.87
C ASP A 98 -16.41 3.91 -1.60
N ASN A 99 -15.40 4.77 -1.75
CA ASN A 99 -14.06 4.41 -2.24
C ASN A 99 -13.14 4.06 -1.06
N LEU A 100 -13.52 3.06 -0.25
CA LEU A 100 -12.67 2.61 0.85
C LEU A 100 -11.61 1.62 0.33
N GLU A 101 -10.35 2.07 0.35
CA GLU A 101 -9.18 1.25 0.01
C GLU A 101 -8.90 0.22 1.10
N ASP A 102 -8.50 -0.98 0.67
CA ASP A 102 -8.17 -2.07 1.58
C ASP A 102 -6.99 -1.66 2.49
N GLY A 103 -7.04 -2.07 3.76
CA GLY A 103 -6.00 -1.79 4.74
C GLY A 103 -6.23 -0.53 5.59
N LEU A 104 -7.11 0.39 5.16
CA LEU A 104 -7.37 1.64 5.89
C LEU A 104 -8.29 1.48 7.11
N SER A 105 -9.09 0.43 7.11
CA SER A 105 -10.10 0.16 8.16
C SER A 105 -9.70 -1.01 9.08
N ASN A 106 -8.43 -1.42 9.08
CA ASN A 106 -7.96 -2.57 9.83
C ASN A 106 -8.42 -2.56 11.30
N ALA A 107 -8.99 -3.67 11.75
CA ALA A 107 -9.07 -3.98 13.17
C ALA A 107 -7.66 -4.19 13.74
N THR A 108 -7.46 -3.81 14.99
CA THR A 108 -6.18 -3.99 15.69
C THR A 108 -6.30 -5.15 16.68
N ILE A 109 -5.35 -6.08 16.64
CA ILE A 109 -5.16 -7.10 17.67
C ILE A 109 -3.88 -6.73 18.42
N THR A 110 -4.00 -6.57 19.73
CA THR A 110 -2.89 -6.12 20.59
C THR A 110 -2.73 -7.03 21.80
N ILE A 111 -1.49 -7.25 22.19
CA ILE A 111 -1.16 -7.92 23.46
C ILE A 111 -1.06 -6.89 24.59
N MET A 112 -1.49 -7.26 25.79
CA MET A 112 -1.27 -6.49 27.01
C MET A 112 0.20 -6.57 27.46
N ASP A 113 0.63 -5.59 28.25
CA ASP A 113 2.01 -5.51 28.76
C ASP A 113 2.40 -6.77 29.56
N ASN A 114 3.67 -7.18 29.43
CA ASN A 114 4.34 -8.32 30.10
C ASN A 114 4.04 -9.71 29.50
N LEU A 115 4.99 -10.22 28.73
CA LEU A 115 5.00 -11.62 28.28
C LEU A 115 6.19 -12.36 28.90
N PRO A 116 6.05 -13.66 29.22
CA PRO A 116 7.20 -14.49 29.59
C PRO A 116 8.27 -14.47 28.49
N ALA A 117 9.54 -14.34 28.87
CA ALA A 117 10.65 -14.23 27.91
C ALA A 117 10.80 -15.46 26.99
N ASN A 118 10.32 -16.64 27.40
CA ASN A 118 10.35 -17.88 26.63
C ASN A 118 9.14 -18.04 25.68
N THR A 119 8.26 -17.04 25.58
CA THR A 119 7.08 -17.07 24.72
C THR A 119 7.47 -17.21 23.24
N LEU A 120 6.67 -17.99 22.49
CA LEU A 120 6.77 -18.15 21.04
C LEU A 120 5.55 -17.50 20.38
N GLY A 121 5.76 -16.39 19.68
CA GLY A 121 4.69 -15.59 19.11
C GLY A 121 4.10 -14.64 20.15
N GLY A 122 4.32 -13.33 19.98
CA GLY A 122 3.75 -12.33 20.89
C GLY A 122 2.22 -12.23 20.81
N ILE A 123 1.63 -12.56 19.66
CA ILE A 123 0.18 -12.57 19.44
C ILE A 123 -0.27 -13.94 18.92
N PHE A 124 0.40 -14.49 17.90
CA PHE A 124 0.03 -15.77 17.30
C PHE A 124 1.18 -16.77 17.34
N SER A 125 0.86 -18.01 17.69
CA SER A 125 1.73 -19.17 17.53
C SER A 125 1.02 -20.19 16.67
N ILE A 126 1.58 -20.47 15.48
CA ILE A 126 0.94 -21.28 14.44
C ILE A 126 1.67 -22.61 14.33
N ALA A 127 0.94 -23.71 14.53
CA ALA A 127 1.46 -25.06 14.41
C ALA A 127 1.77 -25.45 12.95
N ASN A 128 2.55 -26.52 12.77
CA ASN A 128 2.92 -27.00 11.44
C ASN A 128 1.75 -27.69 10.73
N SER A 129 1.15 -28.69 11.38
CA SER A 129 0.18 -29.58 10.76
C SER A 129 -1.05 -29.80 11.63
N GLU A 130 -2.17 -30.06 10.97
CA GLU A 130 -3.42 -30.52 11.57
C GLU A 130 -3.85 -31.84 10.94
N THR A 131 -4.70 -32.59 11.63
CA THR A 131 -5.36 -33.78 11.09
C THR A 131 -6.81 -33.45 10.75
N VAL A 132 -7.17 -33.61 9.48
CA VAL A 132 -8.54 -33.42 8.96
C VAL A 132 -8.91 -34.68 8.17
N SER A 133 -10.01 -35.33 8.56
CA SER A 133 -10.50 -36.56 7.90
C SER A 133 -9.39 -37.62 7.72
N GLU A 134 -8.67 -37.91 8.80
CA GLU A 134 -7.55 -38.89 8.86
C GLU A 134 -6.35 -38.56 7.96
N LYS A 135 -6.29 -37.35 7.38
CA LYS A 135 -5.15 -36.87 6.59
C LYS A 135 -4.43 -35.74 7.31
N ASN A 136 -3.11 -35.81 7.34
CA ASN A 136 -2.28 -34.70 7.80
C ASN A 136 -2.16 -33.65 6.70
N GLN A 137 -2.45 -32.41 7.05
CA GLN A 137 -2.28 -31.25 6.18
C GLN A 137 -1.58 -30.12 6.93
N THR A 138 -0.90 -29.24 6.21
CA THR A 138 -0.27 -28.04 6.79
C THR A 138 -1.34 -27.08 7.29
N VAL A 139 -1.17 -26.55 8.51
CA VAL A 139 -2.03 -25.47 9.03
C VAL A 139 -1.81 -24.23 8.16
N SER A 140 -2.89 -23.70 7.60
CA SER A 140 -2.88 -22.50 6.77
C SER A 140 -3.63 -21.36 7.46
N VAL A 141 -2.92 -20.29 7.75
CA VAL A 141 -3.47 -19.07 8.37
C VAL A 141 -3.39 -17.92 7.38
N ARG A 142 -4.54 -17.27 7.16
CA ARG A 142 -4.64 -16.05 6.36
C ARG A 142 -5.10 -14.91 7.25
N LEU A 143 -4.38 -13.79 7.22
CA LEU A 143 -4.77 -12.53 7.86
C LEU A 143 -4.98 -11.48 6.77
N ARG A 144 -6.16 -10.85 6.74
CA ARG A 144 -6.45 -9.77 5.77
C ARG A 144 -7.04 -8.55 6.46
N GLU A 145 -6.49 -7.38 6.17
CA GLU A 145 -6.91 -6.10 6.76
C GLU A 145 -6.88 -6.12 8.30
N VAL A 146 -5.75 -6.56 8.88
CA VAL A 146 -5.56 -6.62 10.34
C VAL A 146 -4.28 -5.88 10.71
N THR A 147 -4.31 -5.15 11.83
CA THR A 147 -3.11 -4.61 12.47
C THR A 147 -2.74 -5.49 13.66
N LEU A 148 -1.51 -5.97 13.71
CA LEU A 148 -0.95 -6.60 14.90
C LEU A 148 0.00 -5.62 15.58
N GLU A 149 -0.33 -5.27 16.82
CA GLU A 149 0.43 -4.32 17.62
C GLU A 149 1.04 -5.02 18.84
N GLY A 150 2.37 -5.06 18.87
CA GLY A 150 3.11 -5.44 20.07
C GLY A 150 3.22 -4.27 21.05
N CYS A 151 3.51 -4.55 22.32
CA CYS A 151 3.62 -3.47 23.31
C CYS A 151 4.84 -2.55 23.07
N GLY A 152 5.85 -2.98 22.29
CA GLY A 152 7.03 -2.19 21.94
C GLY A 152 7.99 -1.92 23.10
N ALA A 153 7.86 -2.62 24.22
CA ALA A 153 8.70 -2.48 25.40
C ALA A 153 9.49 -3.77 25.69
N ILE A 154 10.65 -3.62 26.33
CA ILE A 154 11.52 -4.74 26.74
C ILE A 154 10.78 -5.78 27.61
N SER A 155 9.76 -5.36 28.36
CA SER A 155 8.89 -6.22 29.17
C SER A 155 8.05 -7.20 28.35
N CYS A 156 7.82 -6.95 27.06
CA CYS A 156 7.14 -7.88 26.15
C CYS A 156 8.09 -8.55 25.17
N LYS A 157 9.42 -8.46 25.40
CA LYS A 157 10.38 -9.18 24.57
C LYS A 157 10.17 -10.68 24.73
N VAL A 158 9.76 -11.34 23.66
CA VAL A 158 9.59 -12.80 23.59
C VAL A 158 10.81 -13.49 22.99
N SER A 159 10.84 -14.83 23.00
CA SER A 159 11.98 -15.56 22.44
C SER A 159 11.99 -15.48 20.92
N LYS A 160 10.87 -15.84 20.28
CA LYS A 160 10.78 -15.95 18.82
C LYS A 160 9.47 -15.37 18.33
N GLY A 161 9.52 -14.50 17.33
CA GLY A 161 8.34 -13.93 16.68
C GLY A 161 7.64 -12.94 17.59
N GLY A 162 8.08 -11.68 17.58
CA GLY A 162 7.54 -10.65 18.48
C GLY A 162 6.05 -10.39 18.28
N LEU A 163 5.49 -10.78 17.15
CA LEU A 163 4.05 -10.83 16.89
C LEU A 163 3.61 -12.25 16.50
N ILE A 164 4.35 -12.90 15.59
CA ILE A 164 3.96 -14.21 15.04
C ILE A 164 5.13 -15.20 15.08
N TYR A 165 4.90 -16.35 15.70
CA TYR A 165 5.72 -17.55 15.50
C TYR A 165 4.99 -18.51 14.56
N ASN A 166 5.62 -18.85 13.43
CA ASN A 166 4.98 -19.61 12.37
C ASN A 166 5.75 -20.91 12.05
N GLN A 167 5.06 -22.05 12.19
CA GLN A 167 5.53 -23.35 11.70
C GLN A 167 4.70 -23.86 10.50
N GLY A 168 3.58 -23.20 10.19
CA GLY A 168 2.67 -23.57 9.10
C GLY A 168 2.78 -22.63 7.90
N LYS A 169 1.70 -22.52 7.12
CA LYS A 169 1.60 -21.57 6.01
C LYS A 169 0.92 -20.29 6.46
N LEU A 170 1.63 -19.16 6.39
CA LEU A 170 1.12 -17.85 6.75
C LEU A 170 0.97 -16.95 5.52
N THR A 171 -0.21 -16.38 5.33
CA THR A 171 -0.49 -15.37 4.28
C THR A 171 -1.01 -14.09 4.92
N LEU A 172 -0.35 -12.97 4.61
CA LEU A 172 -0.66 -11.63 5.11
C LEU A 172 -1.03 -10.71 3.95
N GLU A 173 -2.20 -10.08 4.00
CA GLU A 173 -2.68 -9.15 2.96
C GLU A 173 -3.24 -7.88 3.59
N TYR A 174 -2.72 -6.72 3.20
CA TYR A 174 -3.16 -5.44 3.78
C TYR A 174 -3.01 -5.41 5.31
N VAL A 175 -1.98 -6.09 5.82
CA VAL A 175 -1.71 -6.21 7.25
C VAL A 175 -0.66 -5.20 7.67
N LYS A 176 -0.82 -4.64 8.87
CA LYS A 176 0.23 -3.86 9.53
C LYS A 176 0.78 -4.64 10.71
N LEU A 177 2.09 -4.87 10.74
CA LEU A 177 2.81 -5.52 11.83
C LEU A 177 3.76 -4.50 12.46
N HIS A 178 3.51 -4.10 13.69
CA HIS A 178 4.38 -3.12 14.34
C HIS A 178 4.58 -3.32 15.83
N ARG A 179 5.69 -2.73 16.31
CA ARG A 179 6.09 -2.74 17.72
C ARG A 179 6.27 -4.15 18.31
N GLY A 180 6.52 -5.14 17.46
CA GLY A 180 6.94 -6.46 17.87
C GLY A 180 8.37 -6.45 18.41
N MET A 181 8.61 -7.25 19.44
CA MET A 181 9.91 -7.32 20.09
C MET A 181 10.27 -8.77 20.47
N ALA A 182 11.39 -9.28 19.97
CA ALA A 182 11.84 -10.65 20.24
C ALA A 182 13.36 -10.78 20.34
N ASN A 183 13.88 -11.96 20.70
CA ASN A 183 15.28 -12.28 20.42
C ASN A 183 15.48 -12.49 18.92
N ASP A 184 14.61 -13.29 18.31
CA ASP A 184 14.66 -13.59 16.87
C ASP A 184 13.31 -13.29 16.22
N GLY A 185 13.31 -12.52 15.13
CA GLY A 185 12.10 -12.22 14.38
C GLY A 185 11.23 -11.20 15.10
N GLY A 186 11.57 -9.92 14.99
CA GLY A 186 10.89 -8.87 15.76
C GLY A 186 9.40 -8.77 15.43
N ALA A 187 9.00 -8.97 14.16
CA ALA A 187 7.61 -9.21 13.81
C ALA A 187 7.30 -10.70 13.70
N ILE A 188 8.04 -11.40 12.83
CA ILE A 188 7.74 -12.79 12.44
C ILE A 188 8.97 -13.67 12.61
N TYR A 189 8.76 -14.85 13.18
CA TYR A 189 9.70 -15.96 13.14
C TYR A 189 9.10 -17.11 12.33
N ILE A 190 9.82 -17.56 11.30
CA ILE A 190 9.45 -18.70 10.46
C ILE A 190 10.35 -19.88 10.82
N ALA A 191 9.75 -20.94 11.36
CA ALA A 191 10.43 -22.17 11.75
C ALA A 191 10.43 -23.20 10.62
N GLY A 192 11.48 -23.99 10.52
CA GLY A 192 11.64 -25.08 9.57
C GLY A 192 13.11 -25.29 9.22
N THR A 193 13.66 -26.44 9.58
CA THR A 193 15.05 -26.84 9.30
C THR A 193 15.15 -28.00 8.32
N ASN A 194 14.03 -28.44 7.74
CA ASN A 194 14.01 -29.55 6.80
C ASN A 194 14.54 -29.08 5.43
N LYS A 195 15.77 -29.47 5.09
CA LYS A 195 16.41 -29.06 3.84
C LYS A 195 15.92 -29.81 2.61
N THR A 196 15.34 -31.00 2.77
CA THR A 196 14.96 -31.90 1.66
C THR A 196 13.47 -31.87 1.35
N ASP A 197 12.63 -31.49 2.31
CA ASP A 197 11.18 -31.41 2.16
C ASP A 197 10.66 -30.11 2.79
N GLN A 198 10.60 -29.07 1.96
CA GLN A 198 10.14 -27.74 2.37
C GLN A 198 8.68 -27.70 2.77
N THR A 199 7.86 -28.70 2.40
CA THR A 199 6.44 -28.76 2.82
C THR A 199 6.30 -28.95 4.33
N LYS A 200 7.39 -29.36 5.00
CA LYS A 200 7.49 -29.49 6.45
C LYS A 200 7.99 -28.23 7.16
N ASN A 201 8.37 -27.21 6.41
CA ASN A 201 8.83 -25.94 6.95
C ASN A 201 7.70 -24.91 6.90
N GLY A 202 7.71 -23.99 7.86
CA GLY A 202 6.88 -22.82 7.81
C GLY A 202 7.16 -21.99 6.55
N SER A 203 6.12 -21.38 6.00
CA SER A 203 6.20 -20.49 4.83
C SER A 203 5.47 -19.18 5.08
N LEU A 204 5.97 -18.11 4.46
CA LEU A 204 5.39 -16.78 4.57
C LEU A 204 5.08 -16.19 3.19
N THR A 205 3.86 -15.69 3.01
CA THR A 205 3.50 -14.78 1.92
C THR A 205 3.04 -13.46 2.49
N VAL A 206 3.66 -12.36 2.05
CA VAL A 206 3.32 -10.99 2.44
C VAL A 206 2.96 -10.21 1.19
N GLN A 207 1.76 -9.63 1.17
CA GLN A 207 1.28 -8.84 0.06
C GLN A 207 0.63 -7.54 0.56
N ASN A 208 0.93 -6.41 -0.09
CA ASN A 208 0.31 -5.12 0.22
C ASN A 208 0.37 -4.77 1.71
N SER A 209 1.45 -5.13 2.42
CA SER A 209 1.52 -5.08 3.87
C SER A 209 2.67 -4.21 4.38
N LEU A 210 2.59 -3.80 5.64
CA LEU A 210 3.55 -2.92 6.31
C LEU A 210 4.15 -3.60 7.53
N LEU A 211 5.47 -3.79 7.53
CA LEU A 211 6.23 -4.25 8.70
C LEU A 211 7.07 -3.08 9.21
N GLU A 212 6.66 -2.47 10.32
CA GLU A 212 7.31 -1.25 10.82
C GLU A 212 7.68 -1.29 12.30
N ASN A 213 8.79 -0.64 12.66
CA ASN A 213 9.17 -0.41 14.07
C ASN A 213 9.24 -1.70 14.92
N ASN A 214 9.63 -2.82 14.32
CA ASN A 214 9.86 -4.07 15.04
C ASN A 214 11.33 -4.20 15.42
N THR A 215 11.62 -4.90 16.52
CA THR A 215 12.98 -5.01 17.06
C THR A 215 13.34 -6.44 17.44
N ALA A 216 14.50 -6.91 17.02
CA ALA A 216 15.07 -8.17 17.47
C ALA A 216 16.59 -8.16 17.50
N ASN A 217 17.20 -9.17 18.11
CA ASN A 217 18.64 -9.38 18.00
C ASN A 217 18.97 -9.72 16.54
N GLU A 218 18.30 -10.71 15.97
CA GLU A 218 18.36 -11.07 14.55
C GLU A 218 16.98 -11.00 13.91
N GLY A 219 16.92 -10.55 12.65
CA GLY A 219 15.65 -10.45 11.92
C GLY A 219 14.69 -9.45 12.55
N GLY A 220 15.09 -8.17 12.68
CA GLY A 220 14.27 -7.10 13.24
C GLY A 220 12.83 -7.08 12.71
N ALA A 221 12.63 -7.36 11.43
CA ALA A 221 11.32 -7.62 10.85
C ALA A 221 11.02 -9.13 10.82
N ILE A 222 11.83 -9.89 10.06
CA ILE A 222 11.58 -11.31 9.77
C ILE A 222 12.84 -12.11 10.09
N TYR A 223 12.66 -13.18 10.85
CA TYR A 223 13.63 -14.25 11.00
C TYR A 223 13.10 -15.51 10.34
N ASN A 224 13.98 -16.21 9.64
CA ASN A 224 13.65 -17.42 8.91
C ASN A 224 14.77 -18.45 9.05
N GLU A 225 14.46 -19.69 9.44
CA GLU A 225 15.49 -20.74 9.60
C GLU A 225 16.05 -21.20 8.23
N LEU A 226 15.20 -21.38 7.21
CA LEU A 226 15.56 -21.75 5.83
C LEU A 226 14.74 -20.97 4.80
N PRO A 227 15.28 -20.53 3.64
CA PRO A 227 14.56 -19.73 2.64
C PRO A 227 13.17 -20.27 2.31
N ASN A 228 12.11 -19.58 2.76
CA ASN A 228 10.71 -19.94 2.47
C ASN A 228 9.76 -18.73 2.65
N PHE A 229 10.03 -17.63 1.94
CA PHE A 229 9.20 -16.43 2.01
C PHE A 229 9.01 -15.73 0.67
N HIS A 230 7.83 -15.15 0.46
CA HIS A 230 7.53 -14.31 -0.70
C HIS A 230 6.91 -13.00 -0.23
N ILE A 231 7.62 -11.90 -0.45
CA ILE A 231 7.19 -10.55 -0.10
C ILE A 231 6.95 -9.79 -1.40
N ARG A 232 5.75 -9.25 -1.56
CA ARG A 232 5.38 -8.47 -2.75
C ARG A 232 4.64 -7.21 -2.36
N GLN A 233 4.90 -6.12 -3.08
CA GLN A 233 4.09 -4.90 -2.96
C GLN A 233 3.98 -4.38 -1.53
N SER A 234 5.06 -4.53 -0.75
CA SER A 234 5.04 -4.32 0.69
C SER A 234 6.13 -3.34 1.12
N VAL A 235 5.97 -2.81 2.33
CA VAL A 235 6.91 -1.85 2.92
C VAL A 235 7.48 -2.43 4.20
N ILE A 236 8.80 -2.44 4.31
CA ILE A 236 9.54 -2.90 5.50
C ILE A 236 10.40 -1.74 5.98
N SER A 237 9.98 -1.09 7.06
CA SER A 237 10.53 0.21 7.43
C SER A 237 10.84 0.36 8.90
N LYS A 238 11.95 1.02 9.22
CA LYS A 238 12.28 1.40 10.61
C LYS A 238 12.36 0.22 11.60
N ASN A 239 12.59 -0.99 11.08
CA ASN A 239 12.86 -2.15 11.92
C ASN A 239 14.31 -2.11 12.40
N THR A 240 14.57 -2.78 13.52
CA THR A 240 15.88 -2.76 14.17
C THR A 240 16.39 -4.18 14.42
N THR A 241 17.53 -4.50 13.81
CA THR A 241 18.36 -5.65 14.16
C THR A 241 19.52 -5.15 15.00
N THR A 242 19.63 -5.63 16.24
CA THR A 242 20.68 -5.18 17.17
C THR A 242 21.97 -5.98 17.08
N ALA A 243 21.94 -7.20 16.52
CA ALA A 243 23.14 -7.97 16.27
C ALA A 243 23.95 -7.39 15.11
N THR A 244 25.28 -7.54 15.20
CA THR A 244 26.24 -6.96 14.26
C THR A 244 27.08 -8.03 13.56
N SER A 245 26.59 -9.26 13.48
CA SER A 245 27.29 -10.33 12.77
C SER A 245 27.38 -10.03 11.27
N SER A 246 28.24 -10.76 10.55
CA SER A 246 28.41 -10.61 9.10
C SER A 246 27.09 -10.80 8.36
N ARG A 247 26.22 -11.73 8.79
CA ARG A 247 24.91 -12.00 8.17
C ARG A 247 23.73 -11.25 8.77
N SER A 248 23.90 -10.56 9.91
CA SER A 248 22.78 -9.90 10.60
C SER A 248 22.09 -8.87 9.71
N SER A 249 20.75 -8.94 9.68
CA SER A 249 19.87 -8.08 8.88
C SER A 249 18.44 -8.08 9.41
N ASN A 250 17.59 -7.19 8.89
CA ASN A 250 16.19 -7.05 9.29
C ASN A 250 15.31 -8.15 8.69
N ILE A 251 15.64 -8.63 7.49
CA ILE A 251 15.11 -9.85 6.91
C ILE A 251 16.26 -10.85 6.89
N TYR A 252 16.31 -11.65 7.96
CA TYR A 252 17.40 -12.58 8.24
C TYR A 252 17.02 -14.00 7.87
N THR A 253 17.98 -14.74 7.32
CA THR A 253 17.87 -16.19 7.14
C THR A 253 19.10 -16.87 7.74
N GLU A 254 18.86 -17.87 8.60
CA GLU A 254 19.91 -18.54 9.37
C GLU A 254 20.79 -19.44 8.50
N ASP A 255 20.16 -20.32 7.72
CA ASP A 255 20.82 -21.36 6.95
C ASP A 255 20.25 -21.44 5.52
N VAL A 256 20.90 -22.22 4.65
CA VAL A 256 20.51 -22.42 3.24
C VAL A 256 19.95 -23.82 3.00
N LEU A 257 19.15 -23.96 1.94
CA LEU A 257 18.58 -25.22 1.47
C LEU A 257 19.68 -26.19 0.99
N SER A 258 19.37 -27.50 0.91
CA SER A 258 20.32 -28.47 0.38
C SER A 258 20.60 -28.28 -1.12
N ASN A 259 21.74 -28.81 -1.57
CA ASN A 259 22.26 -28.67 -2.92
C ASN A 259 21.44 -29.46 -3.95
N GLU A 260 20.48 -28.79 -4.58
CA GLU A 260 19.94 -29.17 -5.90
C GLU A 260 20.12 -27.97 -6.84
N GLU A 261 20.67 -28.16 -8.03
CA GLU A 261 20.79 -27.07 -9.02
C GLU A 261 19.39 -26.54 -9.37
N THR A 262 19.15 -25.26 -9.10
CA THR A 262 17.90 -24.58 -9.47
C THR A 262 18.24 -23.24 -10.11
N ASP A 263 17.61 -22.96 -11.25
CA ASP A 263 17.68 -21.67 -11.94
C ASP A 263 16.85 -20.63 -11.17
N VAL A 264 17.52 -19.94 -10.24
CA VAL A 264 16.92 -18.94 -9.35
C VAL A 264 16.26 -17.78 -10.10
N LEU A 265 16.71 -17.46 -11.32
CA LEU A 265 16.19 -16.34 -12.10
C LEU A 265 14.76 -16.61 -12.59
N VAL A 266 14.40 -17.89 -12.73
CA VAL A 266 13.05 -18.32 -13.15
C VAL A 266 12.18 -18.68 -11.94
N LEU A 267 12.74 -19.43 -10.98
CA LEU A 267 11.99 -19.96 -9.83
C LEU A 267 12.78 -19.79 -8.52
N PRO A 268 12.80 -18.58 -7.94
CA PRO A 268 13.45 -18.37 -6.67
C PRO A 268 12.66 -18.98 -5.52
N GLN A 269 13.38 -19.47 -4.52
CA GLN A 269 12.81 -20.12 -3.33
C GLN A 269 12.24 -19.08 -2.37
N SER A 270 12.97 -17.99 -2.18
CA SER A 270 12.46 -16.81 -1.49
C SER A 270 12.57 -15.58 -2.38
N SER A 271 11.60 -14.67 -2.27
CA SER A 271 11.62 -13.43 -3.05
C SER A 271 11.12 -12.20 -2.33
N ILE A 272 11.67 -11.05 -2.72
CA ILE A 272 11.19 -9.71 -2.38
C ILE A 272 11.02 -8.93 -3.67
N TYR A 273 9.77 -8.72 -4.08
CA TYR A 273 9.45 -8.05 -5.34
C TYR A 273 8.61 -6.80 -5.14
N SER A 274 8.85 -5.78 -5.97
CA SER A 274 7.97 -4.60 -6.05
C SER A 274 7.75 -3.96 -4.67
N SER A 275 8.79 -3.91 -3.84
CA SER A 275 8.68 -3.57 -2.42
C SER A 275 9.68 -2.50 -2.02
N THR A 276 9.43 -1.82 -0.91
CA THR A 276 10.33 -0.78 -0.38
C THR A 276 10.87 -1.18 0.98
N LEU A 277 12.19 -1.10 1.14
CA LEU A 277 12.89 -1.33 2.41
C LEU A 277 13.64 -0.05 2.80
N TYR A 278 13.22 0.63 3.86
CA TYR A 278 13.84 1.91 4.21
C TYR A 278 13.94 2.24 5.69
N GLY A 279 14.93 3.05 6.05
CA GLY A 279 15.09 3.55 7.41
C GLY A 279 15.38 2.47 8.46
N ASN A 280 15.71 1.24 8.06
CA ASN A 280 15.95 0.15 8.99
C ASN A 280 17.35 0.30 9.64
N THR A 281 17.44 -0.03 10.94
CA THR A 281 18.71 -0.11 11.66
C THR A 281 19.32 -1.50 11.48
N GLY A 282 20.57 -1.54 11.03
CA GLY A 282 21.22 -2.76 10.51
C GLY A 282 21.07 -2.90 8.99
N ALA A 283 21.43 -4.07 8.45
CA ALA A 283 21.20 -4.36 7.03
C ALA A 283 19.72 -4.55 6.74
N ALA A 284 19.23 -4.07 5.60
CA ALA A 284 17.83 -4.28 5.23
C ALA A 284 17.54 -5.77 5.02
N VAL A 285 18.44 -6.47 4.31
CA VAL A 285 18.31 -7.89 3.96
C VAL A 285 19.68 -8.50 3.67
N THR A 286 19.80 -9.80 3.93
CA THR A 286 20.94 -10.61 3.48
C THR A 286 20.47 -11.57 2.38
N ILE A 287 21.05 -11.47 1.19
CA ILE A 287 20.81 -12.38 0.07
C ILE A 287 21.71 -13.60 0.24
N LEU A 288 21.06 -14.75 0.38
CA LEU A 288 21.67 -16.07 0.37
C LEU A 288 21.33 -16.79 -0.94
N ASP A 289 21.83 -18.02 -1.07
CA ASP A 289 21.46 -18.95 -2.12
C ASP A 289 19.93 -19.03 -2.28
N ALA A 290 19.46 -18.91 -3.53
CA ALA A 290 18.05 -18.98 -3.92
C ALA A 290 17.13 -17.86 -3.39
N ILE A 291 17.68 -16.79 -2.82
CA ILE A 291 16.95 -15.56 -2.47
C ILE A 291 17.05 -14.57 -3.62
N ALA A 292 15.89 -14.05 -4.04
CA ALA A 292 15.75 -13.10 -5.14
C ALA A 292 15.18 -11.76 -4.70
N ILE A 293 15.77 -10.67 -5.15
CA ILE A 293 15.24 -9.32 -5.01
C ILE A 293 15.08 -8.70 -6.39
N ASN A 294 13.89 -8.23 -6.72
CA ASN A 294 13.58 -7.67 -8.03
C ASN A 294 12.65 -6.47 -7.91
N ASN A 295 12.79 -5.44 -8.75
CA ASN A 295 11.95 -4.23 -8.72
C ASN A 295 11.78 -3.69 -7.29
N THR A 296 12.85 -3.51 -6.52
CA THR A 296 12.78 -3.12 -5.10
C THR A 296 13.53 -1.81 -4.86
N THR A 297 13.00 -0.95 -3.98
CA THR A 297 13.67 0.30 -3.57
C THR A 297 14.23 0.13 -2.15
N ILE A 298 15.56 0.18 -1.99
CA ILE A 298 16.26 -0.05 -0.72
C ILE A 298 17.10 1.18 -0.38
N ILE A 299 16.61 2.02 0.55
CA ILE A 299 17.27 3.31 0.83
C ILE A 299 17.29 3.67 2.32
N SER A 300 18.32 4.41 2.73
CA SER A 300 18.41 4.98 4.08
C SER A 300 18.37 3.97 5.23
N ASN A 301 18.76 2.72 4.97
CA ASN A 301 19.03 1.72 5.99
C ASN A 301 20.48 1.86 6.46
N SER A 302 20.88 1.32 7.63
CA SER A 302 22.30 1.37 8.04
C SER A 302 23.22 0.68 7.02
N ILE A 303 22.75 -0.43 6.45
CA ILE A 303 23.36 -1.14 5.31
C ILE A 303 22.22 -1.51 4.35
N GLY A 304 22.42 -1.36 3.05
CA GLY A 304 21.41 -1.70 2.04
C GLY A 304 21.21 -3.21 1.96
N VAL A 305 22.09 -3.89 1.23
CA VAL A 305 22.03 -5.33 0.98
C VAL A 305 23.34 -5.99 1.36
N LYS A 306 23.27 -7.11 2.08
CA LYS A 306 24.40 -8.01 2.28
C LYS A 306 24.28 -9.22 1.35
N PHE A 307 25.40 -9.69 0.82
CA PHE A 307 25.48 -10.91 0.04
C PHE A 307 26.31 -11.94 0.79
N ASP A 308 25.79 -13.15 0.90
CA ASP A 308 26.52 -14.30 1.42
C ASP A 308 26.11 -15.59 0.69
N VAL A 309 26.28 -15.52 -0.63
CA VAL A 309 25.92 -16.51 -1.63
C VAL A 309 27.11 -17.44 -1.90
N VAL A 310 26.95 -18.75 -1.72
CA VAL A 310 28.06 -19.72 -1.75
C VAL A 310 27.94 -20.71 -2.91
N ASN A 311 26.81 -21.44 -3.02
CA ASN A 311 26.71 -22.58 -3.92
C ASN A 311 25.75 -22.34 -5.10
N LYS A 312 24.66 -21.58 -4.88
CA LYS A 312 23.68 -21.23 -5.90
C LYS A 312 23.55 -19.73 -5.96
N PRO A 313 23.35 -19.12 -7.15
CA PRO A 313 23.15 -17.69 -7.22
C PRO A 313 21.94 -17.26 -6.36
N GLY A 314 22.14 -16.21 -5.57
CA GLY A 314 21.09 -15.27 -5.17
C GLY A 314 21.21 -14.03 -6.05
N TYR A 315 20.12 -13.29 -6.24
CA TYR A 315 20.15 -12.16 -7.16
C TYR A 315 19.47 -10.89 -6.65
N LEU A 316 19.96 -9.77 -7.16
CA LEU A 316 19.38 -8.45 -7.06
C LEU A 316 19.21 -7.89 -8.48
N ALA A 317 17.98 -7.59 -8.88
CA ALA A 317 17.71 -7.08 -10.22
C ALA A 317 16.70 -5.94 -10.30
N ASN A 318 16.80 -5.12 -11.35
CA ASN A 318 15.86 -4.02 -11.66
C ASN A 318 15.54 -3.12 -10.46
N SER A 319 16.47 -2.96 -9.52
CA SER A 319 16.23 -2.38 -8.19
C SER A 319 17.02 -1.08 -7.99
N ILE A 320 16.65 -0.31 -6.97
CA ILE A 320 17.38 0.86 -6.49
C ILE A 320 17.98 0.52 -5.14
N VAL A 321 19.30 0.64 -4.99
CA VAL A 321 20.00 0.47 -3.69
C VAL A 321 20.95 1.65 -3.47
N LEU A 322 20.45 2.67 -2.79
CA LEU A 322 21.11 3.98 -2.67
C LEU A 322 20.96 4.59 -1.28
N ASN A 323 21.85 5.52 -0.93
CA ASN A 323 21.79 6.26 0.33
C ASN A 323 21.78 5.35 1.58
N ASN A 324 22.60 4.28 1.59
CA ASN A 324 22.81 3.44 2.78
C ASN A 324 24.29 3.60 3.23
N PRO A 325 24.59 4.10 4.45
CA PRO A 325 23.65 4.60 5.46
C PRO A 325 22.98 5.91 5.04
N GLY A 326 21.74 6.13 5.49
CA GLY A 326 20.95 7.33 5.18
C GLY A 326 21.44 8.64 5.82
N SER A 327 22.66 8.65 6.36
CA SER A 327 23.27 9.82 6.99
C SER A 327 24.35 10.42 6.10
N THR A 328 24.22 11.70 5.78
CA THR A 328 25.19 12.50 5.01
C THR A 328 26.56 12.63 5.68
N SER A 329 26.69 12.20 6.95
CA SER A 329 27.95 12.25 7.70
C SER A 329 28.82 11.01 7.54
N ALA A 330 28.28 9.94 6.93
CA ALA A 330 29.00 8.70 6.75
C ALA A 330 29.64 8.67 5.36
N ASN A 331 30.95 8.89 5.29
CA ASN A 331 31.74 8.78 4.06
C ASN A 331 31.91 7.34 3.55
N THR A 332 31.04 6.41 3.96
CA THR A 332 31.16 5.00 3.61
C THR A 332 29.92 4.57 2.85
N ASP A 333 30.11 4.17 1.59
CA ASP A 333 29.10 3.50 0.79
C ASP A 333 28.82 2.10 1.36
N GLN A 334 27.64 1.93 1.97
CA GLN A 334 27.13 0.67 2.52
C GLN A 334 25.90 0.17 1.75
N ASN A 335 25.78 0.53 0.47
CA ASN A 335 24.68 0.05 -0.36
C ASN A 335 24.73 -1.47 -0.55
N CYS A 336 25.92 -2.02 -0.84
CA CYS A 336 26.15 -3.46 -0.88
C CYS A 336 27.36 -3.86 -0.05
N GLN A 337 27.26 -5.00 0.62
CA GLN A 337 28.39 -5.67 1.28
C GLN A 337 28.46 -7.12 0.84
N PHE A 338 29.66 -7.64 0.64
CA PHE A 338 29.92 -9.02 0.26
C PHE A 338 30.77 -9.68 1.34
N SER A 339 30.44 -10.92 1.73
CA SER A 339 31.22 -11.66 2.74
C SER A 339 32.62 -12.05 2.27
N SER A 340 32.83 -12.14 0.95
CA SER A 340 34.14 -12.35 0.30
C SER A 340 34.10 -11.95 -1.18
N GLU A 341 35.26 -11.86 -1.83
CA GLU A 341 35.34 -11.67 -3.29
C GLU A 341 34.72 -12.84 -4.08
N GLN A 342 34.81 -14.07 -3.56
CA GLN A 342 34.14 -15.22 -4.19
C GLN A 342 32.62 -15.02 -4.21
N VAL A 343 32.05 -14.53 -3.10
CA VAL A 343 30.62 -14.23 -3.01
C VAL A 343 30.20 -13.12 -3.97
N LYS A 344 31.06 -12.13 -4.19
CA LYS A 344 30.82 -11.08 -5.18
C LYS A 344 30.71 -11.62 -6.60
N VAL A 345 31.51 -12.64 -6.95
CA VAL A 345 31.48 -13.30 -8.26
C VAL A 345 30.28 -14.25 -8.40
N SER A 346 29.89 -14.95 -7.33
CA SER A 346 28.74 -15.88 -7.35
C SER A 346 27.37 -15.19 -7.30
N SER A 347 27.32 -13.95 -6.79
CA SER A 347 26.09 -13.15 -6.72
C SER A 347 25.71 -12.57 -8.08
N ILE A 348 24.42 -12.60 -8.42
CA ILE A 348 23.91 -12.00 -9.66
C ILE A 348 23.36 -10.61 -9.35
N LEU A 349 23.97 -9.57 -9.90
CA LEU A 349 23.46 -8.21 -9.84
C LEU A 349 23.19 -7.72 -11.27
N GLN A 350 21.93 -7.36 -11.56
CA GLN A 350 21.51 -6.99 -12.92
C GLN A 350 20.61 -5.75 -12.97
N ASN A 351 20.93 -4.79 -13.84
CA ASN A 351 20.09 -3.63 -14.13
C ASN A 351 19.65 -2.83 -12.90
N ASN A 352 20.50 -2.71 -11.89
CA ASN A 352 20.19 -1.93 -10.70
C ASN A 352 20.73 -0.51 -10.81
N LEU A 353 20.12 0.44 -10.11
CA LEU A 353 20.69 1.76 -9.85
C LEU A 353 21.29 1.74 -8.44
N VAL A 354 22.60 1.90 -8.33
CA VAL A 354 23.34 1.58 -7.10
C VAL A 354 24.47 2.56 -6.79
N GLY A 355 25.03 2.47 -5.59
CA GLY A 355 26.33 3.05 -5.25
C GLY A 355 27.51 2.18 -5.70
N ASN A 356 28.72 2.74 -5.62
CA ASN A 356 29.97 2.09 -5.97
C ASN A 356 30.21 0.73 -5.27
N SER A 357 29.78 0.57 -4.03
CA SER A 357 29.98 -0.66 -3.25
C SER A 357 29.34 -1.90 -3.89
N CYS A 358 28.28 -1.72 -4.69
CA CYS A 358 27.62 -2.79 -5.42
C CYS A 358 28.35 -3.19 -6.71
N GLY A 359 29.18 -2.31 -7.27
CA GLY A 359 29.88 -2.50 -8.54
C GLY A 359 28.96 -2.60 -9.77
N MET A 360 29.56 -2.82 -10.93
CA MET A 360 28.87 -2.85 -12.23
C MET A 360 27.96 -4.08 -12.43
N GLY A 361 28.02 -5.07 -11.54
CA GLY A 361 27.23 -6.30 -11.67
C GLY A 361 27.59 -7.12 -12.93
N SER A 362 26.60 -7.83 -13.45
CA SER A 362 26.74 -8.69 -14.64
C SER A 362 26.91 -7.86 -15.92
N SER A 363 27.89 -8.17 -16.76
CA SER A 363 28.12 -7.46 -18.03
C SER A 363 26.97 -7.57 -19.04
N ILE A 364 26.18 -8.65 -18.98
CA ILE A 364 25.04 -8.89 -19.88
C ILE A 364 23.89 -7.93 -19.59
N TYR A 365 23.78 -7.48 -18.34
CA TYR A 365 22.73 -6.57 -17.91
C TYR A 365 23.22 -5.71 -16.74
N ALA A 366 24.18 -4.84 -17.02
CA ALA A 366 24.96 -4.15 -16.00
C ALA A 366 24.11 -3.24 -15.10
N ASN A 367 24.60 -3.07 -13.88
CA ASN A 367 24.15 -1.99 -13.00
C ASN A 367 24.57 -0.64 -13.56
N GLU A 368 23.84 0.40 -13.16
CA GLU A 368 24.21 1.80 -13.32
C GLU A 368 24.62 2.34 -11.96
N ILE A 369 25.81 2.95 -11.89
CA ILE A 369 26.23 3.70 -10.71
C ILE A 369 25.62 5.10 -10.80
N LEU A 370 24.99 5.58 -9.73
CA LEU A 370 24.43 6.92 -9.72
C LEU A 370 25.54 7.97 -9.91
N ASP A 371 25.35 8.86 -10.88
CA ASP A 371 26.27 9.98 -11.15
C ASP A 371 26.24 11.02 -10.01
N ASP A 372 27.41 11.53 -9.63
CA ASP A 372 27.60 12.48 -8.53
C ASP A 372 26.86 13.83 -8.75
N ALA A 373 26.42 14.12 -9.97
CA ALA A 373 25.57 15.27 -10.26
C ALA A 373 24.17 15.15 -9.64
N TYR A 374 23.74 13.94 -9.25
CA TYR A 374 22.42 13.66 -8.68
C TYR A 374 22.47 13.42 -7.17
N THR A 375 21.38 13.77 -6.50
CA THR A 375 21.12 13.34 -5.12
C THR A 375 20.01 12.31 -5.10
N VAL A 376 19.99 11.45 -4.08
CA VAL A 376 19.00 10.36 -4.00
C VAL A 376 17.62 10.91 -3.65
N LEU A 377 17.52 11.71 -2.59
CA LEU A 377 16.27 12.27 -2.06
C LEU A 377 16.25 13.81 -2.15
N THR A 378 15.05 14.37 -2.18
CA THR A 378 14.83 15.82 -2.07
C THR A 378 14.89 16.26 -0.60
N GLY A 379 15.67 17.30 -0.29
CA GLY A 379 15.77 17.82 1.07
C GLY A 379 16.38 16.84 2.08
N ASP A 380 16.48 17.26 3.34
CA ASP A 380 17.13 16.48 4.41
C ASP A 380 16.16 15.48 5.10
N GLN A 381 14.97 15.25 4.54
CA GLN A 381 13.91 14.46 5.17
C GLN A 381 13.64 13.17 4.38
N LEU A 382 13.63 12.04 5.08
CA LEU A 382 13.33 10.72 4.52
C LEU A 382 11.84 10.54 4.19
N GLU A 383 10.97 11.19 4.96
CA GLU A 383 9.52 11.15 4.82
C GLU A 383 8.97 12.56 4.69
N GLY A 384 8.00 12.78 3.82
CA GLY A 384 7.41 14.10 3.62
C GLY A 384 6.78 14.30 2.26
N LYS A 385 6.23 15.50 2.04
CA LYS A 385 5.70 15.89 0.72
C LYS A 385 6.84 16.03 -0.27
N CYS A 386 6.58 15.67 -1.53
CA CYS A 386 7.55 15.90 -2.59
C CYS A 386 7.63 17.40 -2.93
N PRO A 387 8.81 18.03 -2.87
CA PRO A 387 9.03 19.38 -3.38
C PRO A 387 8.86 19.44 -4.90
N ASN A 388 8.46 20.61 -5.39
CA ASN A 388 8.43 20.88 -6.82
C ASN A 388 9.80 20.72 -7.50
N ILE A 389 9.78 20.67 -8.83
CA ILE A 389 10.94 20.30 -9.65
C ILE A 389 12.10 21.29 -9.57
N THR A 390 11.85 22.55 -9.20
CA THR A 390 12.89 23.59 -9.11
C THR A 390 13.58 23.64 -7.74
N THR A 391 12.86 23.30 -6.66
CA THR A 391 13.40 23.31 -5.28
C THR A 391 14.48 22.25 -5.07
N SER A 392 14.43 21.14 -5.79
CA SER A 392 15.44 20.07 -5.72
C SER A 392 15.71 19.52 -7.10
N SER A 393 16.42 20.27 -7.94
CA SER A 393 16.57 19.99 -9.38
C SER A 393 17.31 18.70 -9.71
N ASN A 394 18.08 18.16 -8.76
CA ASN A 394 19.00 17.02 -9.00
C ASN A 394 18.60 15.75 -8.23
N ALA A 395 17.50 15.79 -7.47
CA ALA A 395 17.07 14.70 -6.60
C ALA A 395 16.18 13.69 -7.34
N ILE A 396 16.63 12.45 -7.49
CA ILE A 396 15.99 11.43 -8.35
C ILE A 396 14.73 10.79 -7.75
N LEU A 397 14.53 10.85 -6.43
CA LEU A 397 13.34 10.35 -5.72
C LEU A 397 12.74 11.45 -4.85
N CYS A 398 11.41 11.47 -4.77
CA CYS A 398 10.67 12.17 -3.71
C CYS A 398 10.88 11.47 -2.36
N PRO A 399 10.71 12.16 -1.21
CA PRO A 399 10.64 11.52 0.11
C PRO A 399 9.49 10.52 0.16
N TYR A 400 9.56 9.56 1.08
CA TYR A 400 8.48 8.61 1.26
C TYR A 400 7.21 9.34 1.70
N PHE A 401 6.15 9.17 0.93
CA PHE A 401 4.88 9.82 1.19
C PHE A 401 3.74 8.80 1.20
N LYS A 402 2.89 8.89 2.22
CA LYS A 402 1.65 8.11 2.33
C LYS A 402 0.46 9.07 2.32
N ASN A 403 -0.39 8.97 1.29
CA ASN A 403 -1.67 9.66 1.25
C ASN A 403 -2.63 9.05 2.29
N GLU A 404 -3.48 9.84 2.93
CA GLU A 404 -4.50 9.36 3.88
C GLU A 404 -5.47 8.35 3.28
N LYS A 405 -5.67 8.40 1.96
CA LYS A 405 -6.50 7.46 1.20
C LYS A 405 -5.74 6.18 0.77
N GLN A 406 -4.48 6.02 1.14
CA GLN A 406 -3.66 4.87 0.75
C GLN A 406 -3.12 4.15 1.98
N PHE A 407 -3.16 2.81 1.93
CA PHE A 407 -2.61 2.00 3.02
C PHE A 407 -1.08 2.09 3.11
N LEU A 408 -0.40 1.99 1.96
CA LEU A 408 1.06 2.09 1.84
C LEU A 408 1.46 3.40 1.15
N GLY A 409 2.56 3.99 1.62
CA GLY A 409 3.23 5.07 0.92
C GLY A 409 4.31 4.57 -0.03
N TYR A 410 4.99 5.47 -0.73
CA TYR A 410 6.07 5.10 -1.64
C TYR A 410 7.06 6.25 -1.89
N PHE A 411 8.26 5.89 -2.36
CA PHE A 411 9.21 6.85 -2.93
C PHE A 411 8.89 7.02 -4.42
N ARG A 412 8.30 8.15 -4.79
CA ARG A 412 7.98 8.46 -6.19
C ARG A 412 9.27 8.82 -6.95
N PRO A 413 9.63 8.14 -8.05
CA PRO A 413 10.74 8.58 -8.89
C PRO A 413 10.43 9.90 -9.60
N ARG A 414 11.47 10.70 -9.86
CA ARG A 414 11.33 12.06 -10.41
C ARG A 414 11.93 12.15 -11.81
N ILE A 415 11.24 12.90 -12.66
CA ILE A 415 11.66 13.14 -14.04
C ILE A 415 12.32 14.53 -14.12
N LEU A 416 13.61 14.57 -13.81
CA LEU A 416 14.37 15.81 -13.68
C LEU A 416 14.42 16.62 -14.96
N MET A 417 14.52 17.96 -14.81
CA MET A 417 14.60 18.89 -15.95
C MET A 417 15.89 18.76 -16.77
N THR A 418 16.94 18.17 -16.19
CA THR A 418 18.21 17.88 -16.87
C THR A 418 18.10 16.74 -17.87
N TYR A 419 17.08 15.88 -17.77
CA TYR A 419 16.87 14.80 -18.71
C TYR A 419 16.34 15.32 -20.05
N THR A 420 17.00 14.92 -21.14
CA THR A 420 16.65 15.33 -22.50
C THR A 420 15.72 14.34 -23.19
N SER A 421 15.64 13.09 -22.70
CA SER A 421 14.70 12.07 -23.15
C SER A 421 14.44 11.01 -22.06
N LEU A 422 13.47 10.12 -22.31
CA LEU A 422 13.21 8.96 -21.43
C LEU A 422 14.44 8.02 -21.31
N ASN A 423 15.27 7.94 -22.35
CA ASN A 423 16.45 7.06 -22.36
C ASN A 423 17.57 7.57 -21.44
N THR A 424 17.65 8.88 -21.20
CA THR A 424 18.69 9.52 -20.38
C THR A 424 18.38 9.51 -18.88
N THR A 425 17.18 9.07 -18.49
CA THR A 425 16.85 8.90 -17.07
C THR A 425 17.67 7.74 -16.48
N PRO A 426 17.97 7.70 -15.17
CA PRO A 426 18.60 6.55 -14.53
C PRO A 426 17.60 5.47 -14.09
N ILE A 427 16.31 5.81 -14.04
CA ILE A 427 15.25 4.94 -13.49
C ILE A 427 14.29 4.43 -14.57
N LEU A 428 13.84 5.29 -15.48
CA LEU A 428 12.69 4.99 -16.32
C LEU A 428 13.00 4.04 -17.48
N ASN A 429 12.10 3.08 -17.72
CA ASN A 429 12.11 2.16 -18.86
C ASN A 429 13.46 1.44 -19.07
N LYS A 430 14.12 1.04 -17.98
CA LYS A 430 15.42 0.35 -18.02
C LYS A 430 15.31 -1.17 -18.06
N GLY A 431 14.21 -1.70 -17.54
CA GLY A 431 13.90 -3.11 -17.45
C GLY A 431 13.43 -3.76 -18.75
N GLU A 432 13.71 -5.05 -18.96
CA GLU A 432 13.21 -5.85 -20.07
C GLU A 432 12.11 -6.83 -19.59
N GLN A 433 10.98 -6.92 -20.32
CA GLN A 433 9.90 -7.86 -19.99
C GLN A 433 10.20 -9.29 -20.43
N ASN A 434 10.67 -9.44 -21.66
CA ASN A 434 10.95 -10.73 -22.27
C ASN A 434 12.46 -10.98 -22.19
N THR A 435 12.86 -11.74 -21.18
CA THR A 435 14.25 -12.15 -20.97
C THR A 435 14.43 -13.64 -21.19
N ASP A 436 15.68 -14.07 -21.36
CA ASP A 436 16.05 -15.48 -21.30
C ASP A 436 16.47 -15.87 -19.86
N LYS A 437 17.01 -17.07 -19.69
CA LYS A 437 17.52 -17.55 -18.39
C LYS A 437 18.76 -16.80 -17.87
N THR A 438 19.32 -15.87 -18.64
CA THR A 438 20.52 -15.10 -18.26
C THR A 438 20.19 -13.71 -17.72
N LYS A 439 18.96 -13.23 -17.89
CA LYS A 439 18.51 -11.92 -17.41
C LYS A 439 17.25 -12.03 -16.55
N ALA A 440 17.26 -11.40 -15.38
CA ALA A 440 16.05 -11.19 -14.59
C ALA A 440 15.11 -10.21 -15.30
N GLY A 441 13.95 -10.71 -15.73
CA GLY A 441 12.90 -9.90 -16.33
C GLY A 441 12.18 -9.01 -15.31
N CYS A 442 11.40 -8.08 -15.83
CA CYS A 442 10.51 -7.23 -15.03
C CYS A 442 9.48 -8.05 -14.24
N VAL A 443 9.19 -7.59 -13.02
CA VAL A 443 8.01 -8.05 -12.28
C VAL A 443 6.76 -7.37 -12.87
N GLY A 444 5.64 -8.10 -12.98
CA GLY A 444 4.46 -7.62 -13.72
C GLY A 444 3.69 -6.45 -13.09
N TYR A 445 3.93 -6.12 -11.82
CA TYR A 445 3.25 -5.03 -11.11
C TYR A 445 4.19 -4.34 -10.12
N ASP A 446 4.05 -3.03 -9.98
CA ASP A 446 4.74 -2.19 -9.00
C ASP A 446 4.13 -2.32 -7.60
N GLN A 447 4.70 -1.63 -6.61
CA GLN A 447 4.22 -1.66 -5.22
C GLN A 447 2.76 -1.24 -5.04
N ARG A 448 2.22 -0.45 -5.97
CA ARG A 448 0.86 0.08 -5.97
C ARG A 448 -0.08 -0.78 -6.80
N GLY A 449 0.39 -1.90 -7.36
CA GLY A 449 -0.37 -2.74 -8.27
C GLY A 449 -0.51 -2.18 -9.67
N LYS A 450 0.34 -1.24 -10.08
CA LYS A 450 0.36 -0.69 -11.43
C LYS A 450 1.31 -1.49 -12.32
N SER A 451 0.86 -1.84 -13.51
CA SER A 451 1.68 -2.55 -14.48
C SER A 451 2.61 -1.59 -15.24
N PRO A 452 3.83 -2.01 -15.60
CA PRO A 452 4.67 -1.27 -16.53
C PRO A 452 4.04 -1.18 -17.93
N PHE A 453 4.30 -0.08 -18.64
CA PHE A 453 3.93 0.08 -20.05
C PHE A 453 5.11 -0.30 -20.96
N GLY A 454 5.28 -1.59 -21.22
CA GLY A 454 6.43 -2.10 -21.95
C GLY A 454 7.59 -2.36 -20.99
N LYS A 455 8.68 -1.58 -21.06
CA LYS A 455 9.81 -1.74 -20.14
C LYS A 455 9.43 -1.36 -18.71
N CYS A 456 10.04 -1.98 -17.71
CA CYS A 456 9.88 -1.55 -16.32
C CYS A 456 10.88 -0.48 -15.92
N ASP A 457 10.50 0.31 -14.94
CA ASP A 457 11.37 1.21 -14.21
C ASP A 457 12.23 0.44 -13.19
N ARG A 458 13.37 1.00 -12.81
CA ARG A 458 14.16 0.46 -11.69
C ARG A 458 13.51 0.83 -10.36
N GLY A 459 13.48 -0.12 -9.44
CA GLY A 459 12.91 0.06 -8.11
C GLY A 459 11.45 -0.38 -8.02
N ALA A 460 10.80 0.02 -6.93
CA ALA A 460 9.48 -0.49 -6.55
C ALA A 460 8.29 0.14 -7.29
N ILE A 461 8.52 1.22 -8.05
CA ILE A 461 7.46 2.08 -8.58
C ILE A 461 7.64 2.23 -10.09
N GLU A 462 6.54 2.00 -10.81
CA GLU A 462 6.43 2.25 -12.25
C GLU A 462 5.79 3.61 -12.44
N ILE A 463 6.49 4.58 -13.01
CA ILE A 463 5.93 5.90 -13.25
C ILE A 463 4.72 5.77 -14.18
N GLN A 464 3.58 6.26 -13.69
CA GLN A 464 2.34 6.33 -14.43
C GLN A 464 2.16 7.72 -15.04
N ASP A 465 1.88 7.77 -16.33
CA ASP A 465 1.33 8.95 -16.99
C ASP A 465 -0.17 9.05 -16.71
N SER A 466 -0.68 10.26 -16.50
CA SER A 466 -2.11 10.51 -16.35
C SER A 466 -2.75 10.57 -17.72
N ARG A 467 -3.57 9.58 -18.09
CA ARG A 467 -4.26 9.55 -19.39
C ARG A 467 -5.75 9.85 -19.35
N ASP A 468 -6.30 10.03 -18.15
CA ASP A 468 -7.73 10.32 -17.97
C ASP A 468 -7.99 11.82 -17.80
N THR A 469 -9.10 12.29 -18.37
CA THR A 469 -9.64 13.64 -18.11
C THR A 469 -10.13 13.76 -16.66
N SER A 470 -9.18 13.89 -15.75
CA SER A 470 -9.37 14.09 -14.32
C SER A 470 -10.30 15.27 -14.10
N LEU A 471 -11.25 15.13 -13.17
CA LEU A 471 -12.17 16.19 -12.79
C LEU A 471 -11.75 16.71 -11.41
N VAL A 472 -11.43 17.99 -11.34
CA VAL A 472 -11.18 18.71 -10.10
C VAL A 472 -12.22 19.81 -9.90
N GLY A 473 -12.45 20.23 -8.67
CA GLY A 473 -13.50 21.22 -8.42
C GLY A 473 -13.66 21.57 -6.95
N GLN A 474 -14.40 22.66 -6.71
CA GLN A 474 -14.75 23.13 -5.38
C GLN A 474 -16.06 23.93 -5.44
N ASP A 475 -16.85 23.82 -4.37
CA ASP A 475 -18.07 24.62 -4.20
C ASP A 475 -17.76 25.92 -3.42
N LEU A 476 -18.34 27.04 -3.86
CA LEU A 476 -18.20 28.38 -3.28
C LEU A 476 -19.55 28.92 -2.83
N LEU A 477 -19.61 29.56 -1.64
CA LEU A 477 -20.81 30.13 -1.06
C LEU A 477 -20.89 31.65 -1.28
N ILE A 478 -21.72 32.09 -2.21
CA ILE A 478 -21.96 33.51 -2.48
C ILE A 478 -22.83 34.13 -1.37
N GLY A 479 -22.34 35.16 -0.69
CA GLY A 479 -23.13 35.99 0.23
C GLY A 479 -22.42 36.48 1.49
N LYS A 480 -21.32 35.86 1.91
CA LYS A 480 -20.68 36.17 3.21
C LYS A 480 -19.39 36.98 3.19
N LEU A 481 -18.74 37.16 2.04
CA LEU A 481 -17.59 38.05 1.82
C LEU A 481 -17.30 38.10 0.31
N ASN A 482 -17.07 39.29 -0.25
CA ASN A 482 -16.86 39.51 -1.70
C ASN A 482 -15.54 38.94 -2.27
N ASN A 483 -14.90 37.97 -1.61
CA ASN A 483 -13.53 37.51 -1.92
C ASN A 483 -13.36 35.98 -1.81
N GLN A 484 -14.40 35.20 -2.14
CA GLN A 484 -14.27 33.74 -2.14
C GLN A 484 -13.53 33.26 -3.40
N VAL A 485 -12.36 32.69 -3.17
CA VAL A 485 -11.47 32.11 -4.17
C VAL A 485 -11.50 30.60 -3.97
N ALA A 486 -11.65 29.82 -5.05
CA ALA A 486 -11.49 28.37 -4.99
C ALA A 486 -10.00 28.02 -5.04
N ARG A 487 -9.57 27.11 -4.16
CA ARG A 487 -8.19 26.63 -4.05
C ARG A 487 -8.21 25.13 -4.20
N ILE A 488 -7.74 24.66 -5.34
CA ILE A 488 -7.86 23.28 -5.79
C ILE A 488 -6.45 22.73 -5.99
N SER A 489 -6.15 21.56 -5.44
CA SER A 489 -4.93 20.84 -5.79
C SER A 489 -5.18 20.00 -7.03
N ILE A 490 -4.30 20.12 -8.04
CA ILE A 490 -4.35 19.28 -9.23
C ILE A 490 -3.34 18.12 -9.19
N ILE A 491 -2.62 17.94 -8.08
CA ILE A 491 -1.48 17.01 -8.02
C ILE A 491 -1.88 15.56 -8.32
N GLU A 492 -3.06 15.12 -7.85
CA GLU A 492 -3.58 13.77 -8.12
C GLU A 492 -3.88 13.57 -9.62
N ALA A 493 -4.21 14.65 -10.33
CA ALA A 493 -4.49 14.61 -11.77
C ALA A 493 -3.21 14.53 -12.62
N LEU A 494 -2.03 14.80 -12.06
CA LEU A 494 -0.74 14.78 -12.78
C LEU A 494 -0.10 13.38 -12.87
N GLY A 495 -0.70 12.38 -12.23
CA GLY A 495 -0.09 11.05 -12.09
C GLY A 495 1.21 11.13 -11.27
N ASP A 496 2.27 10.51 -11.76
CA ASP A 496 3.58 10.55 -11.08
C ASP A 496 4.50 11.68 -11.57
N SER A 497 3.98 12.63 -12.35
CA SER A 497 4.77 13.73 -12.91
C SER A 497 4.71 15.02 -12.08
N ASP A 498 5.63 15.95 -12.38
CA ASP A 498 5.64 17.31 -11.84
C ASP A 498 5.23 18.31 -12.93
N LEU A 499 4.78 19.50 -12.54
CA LEU A 499 4.50 20.58 -13.50
C LEU A 499 5.79 21.16 -14.08
N LEU A 500 5.74 21.55 -15.36
CA LEU A 500 6.85 22.23 -16.01
C LEU A 500 6.94 23.70 -15.52
N PRO A 501 8.13 24.21 -15.14
CA PRO A 501 8.30 25.63 -14.78
C PRO A 501 7.99 26.55 -15.96
N LYS A 502 7.35 27.69 -15.69
CA LYS A 502 6.95 28.66 -16.73
C LYS A 502 8.10 29.12 -17.62
N GLU A 503 9.32 29.23 -17.08
CA GLU A 503 10.52 29.64 -17.82
C GLU A 503 10.90 28.64 -18.91
N LYS A 504 10.42 27.40 -18.82
CA LYS A 504 10.69 26.31 -19.77
C LYS A 504 9.59 26.11 -20.81
N CYS A 505 8.46 26.80 -20.69
CA CYS A 505 7.33 26.63 -21.60
C CYS A 505 7.68 27.03 -23.03
N LYS A 506 8.38 28.15 -23.23
CA LYS A 506 8.76 28.62 -24.58
C LYS A 506 9.65 27.62 -25.32
N GLU A 507 10.51 26.91 -24.60
CA GLU A 507 11.40 25.88 -25.16
C GLU A 507 10.64 24.62 -25.59
N VAL A 508 9.54 24.28 -24.91
CA VAL A 508 8.80 23.02 -25.12
C VAL A 508 7.58 23.20 -26.04
N VAL A 509 6.78 24.25 -25.82
CA VAL A 509 5.48 24.47 -26.48
C VAL A 509 5.40 25.79 -27.25
N LEU A 510 6.54 26.45 -27.48
CA LEU A 510 6.67 27.73 -28.20
C LEU A 510 5.98 28.91 -27.48
N ASP A 511 5.73 30.00 -28.21
CA ASP A 511 5.10 31.20 -27.67
C ASP A 511 3.64 30.96 -27.28
N HIS A 512 3.17 31.65 -26.24
CA HIS A 512 1.79 31.55 -25.78
C HIS A 512 0.83 31.93 -26.93
N PRO A 513 -0.20 31.13 -27.21
CA PRO A 513 -1.08 31.34 -28.37
C PRO A 513 -1.85 32.67 -28.32
N GLN A 514 -2.00 33.26 -27.14
CA GLN A 514 -2.67 34.55 -26.92
C GLN A 514 -1.68 35.71 -26.68
N GLY A 515 -0.36 35.46 -26.77
CA GLY A 515 0.68 36.48 -26.56
C GLY A 515 0.92 36.88 -25.09
N GLU A 516 0.36 36.13 -24.15
CA GLU A 516 0.53 36.33 -22.70
C GLU A 516 1.84 35.70 -22.19
N GLU A 517 2.25 36.02 -20.96
CA GLU A 517 3.35 35.30 -20.29
C GLU A 517 2.89 33.91 -19.85
N TRP A 518 3.78 32.92 -19.97
CA TRP A 518 3.50 31.57 -19.49
C TRP A 518 3.36 31.55 -17.96
N GLN A 519 2.40 30.75 -17.47
CA GLN A 519 2.33 30.31 -16.08
C GLN A 519 2.90 28.91 -15.92
N ASP A 520 3.09 28.48 -14.67
CA ASP A 520 3.57 27.13 -14.37
C ASP A 520 2.63 26.07 -14.95
N GLY A 521 3.23 24.95 -15.37
CA GLY A 521 2.55 23.94 -16.16
C GLY A 521 2.23 24.39 -17.59
N CYS A 522 2.75 25.51 -18.09
CA CYS A 522 2.38 26.07 -19.40
C CYS A 522 0.87 26.16 -19.56
N LEU A 523 0.22 26.71 -18.54
CA LEU A 523 -1.23 26.69 -18.39
C LEU A 523 -1.94 27.28 -19.62
N LEU A 524 -2.79 26.48 -20.25
CA LEU A 524 -3.80 26.96 -21.20
C LEU A 524 -5.19 26.67 -20.66
N ILE A 525 -6.13 27.58 -20.96
CA ILE A 525 -7.54 27.41 -20.61
C ILE A 525 -8.32 27.17 -21.90
N GLU A 526 -8.95 26.00 -21.99
CA GLU A 526 -9.85 25.63 -23.07
C GLU A 526 -11.29 25.73 -22.58
N GLN A 527 -12.10 26.50 -23.32
CA GLN A 527 -13.52 26.71 -23.05
C GLN A 527 -14.35 26.16 -24.20
N GLN A 528 -15.53 25.64 -23.88
CA GLN A 528 -16.48 25.26 -24.91
C GLN A 528 -16.91 26.49 -25.72
N ALA A 529 -17.15 26.28 -27.02
CA ALA A 529 -17.66 27.33 -27.89
C ALA A 529 -18.91 27.99 -27.28
N HIS A 530 -18.92 29.32 -27.19
CA HIS A 530 -19.99 30.15 -26.64
C HIS A 530 -20.16 30.14 -25.10
N VAL A 531 -19.24 29.54 -24.33
CA VAL A 531 -19.24 29.58 -22.86
C VAL A 531 -17.99 30.30 -22.38
N SER A 532 -18.14 31.54 -21.89
CA SER A 532 -17.04 32.26 -21.24
C SER A 532 -16.94 31.86 -19.76
N SER A 533 -15.73 31.56 -19.27
CA SER A 533 -15.53 31.34 -17.83
C SER A 533 -15.98 32.55 -17.02
N LYS A 534 -16.53 32.27 -15.85
CA LYS A 534 -17.02 33.26 -14.88
C LYS A 534 -15.90 33.82 -13.99
N GLY A 535 -14.64 33.38 -14.18
CA GLY A 535 -13.50 33.75 -13.34
C GLY A 535 -12.17 33.86 -14.08
N THR A 536 -11.10 33.98 -13.30
CA THR A 536 -9.70 33.85 -13.72
C THR A 536 -9.06 32.69 -12.97
N VAL A 537 -8.04 32.08 -13.59
CA VAL A 537 -7.29 30.96 -13.01
C VAL A 537 -5.81 31.33 -12.95
N SER A 538 -5.16 30.97 -11.85
CA SER A 538 -3.71 30.88 -11.78
C SER A 538 -3.27 29.52 -11.28
N LEU A 539 -2.08 29.08 -11.67
CA LEU A 539 -1.48 27.81 -11.28
C LEU A 539 -0.02 28.04 -10.85
N ASP A 540 0.39 27.41 -9.76
CA ASP A 540 1.78 27.35 -9.30
C ASP A 540 2.40 25.96 -9.51
N LEU A 541 3.72 25.88 -9.38
CA LEU A 541 4.49 24.63 -9.49
C LEU A 541 4.11 23.54 -8.48
N ASP A 542 3.50 23.89 -7.35
CA ASP A 542 3.05 22.92 -6.35
C ASP A 542 1.67 22.33 -6.70
N GLY A 543 1.10 22.74 -7.84
CA GLY A 543 -0.19 22.27 -8.32
C GLY A 543 -1.37 22.91 -7.60
N ASN A 544 -1.18 24.08 -6.96
CA ASN A 544 -2.29 24.85 -6.39
C ASN A 544 -2.93 25.70 -7.50
N LEU A 545 -4.08 25.24 -7.95
CA LEU A 545 -4.96 25.99 -8.84
C LEU A 545 -5.83 26.94 -8.02
N VAL A 546 -5.77 28.22 -8.35
CA VAL A 546 -6.50 29.29 -7.70
C VAL A 546 -7.49 29.88 -8.70
N TYR A 547 -8.78 29.73 -8.44
CA TYR A 547 -9.85 30.29 -9.26
C TYR A 547 -10.53 31.47 -8.55
N THR A 548 -10.54 32.63 -9.20
CA THR A 548 -11.14 33.87 -8.68
C THR A 548 -12.35 34.27 -9.54
N PRO A 549 -13.58 34.26 -9.00
CA PRO A 549 -14.77 34.71 -9.72
C PRO A 549 -14.66 36.21 -10.09
N LYS A 550 -14.96 36.58 -11.34
CA LYS A 550 -15.00 37.99 -11.78
C LYS A 550 -16.31 38.67 -11.37
N ASN A 551 -17.42 37.95 -11.48
CA ASN A 551 -18.77 38.41 -11.13
C ASN A 551 -19.54 37.23 -10.50
N PRO A 552 -19.39 36.97 -9.19
CA PRO A 552 -19.93 35.78 -8.55
C PRO A 552 -21.46 35.77 -8.64
N LYS A 553 -21.98 34.88 -9.48
CA LYS A 553 -23.42 34.60 -9.64
C LYS A 553 -23.63 33.11 -9.48
N ALA A 554 -24.75 32.73 -8.88
CA ALA A 554 -25.09 31.33 -8.68
C ALA A 554 -25.04 30.54 -9.99
N GLY A 555 -24.56 29.31 -9.91
CA GLY A 555 -24.41 28.37 -11.02
C GLY A 555 -22.98 27.87 -11.19
N ALA A 556 -22.81 26.87 -12.06
CA ALA A 556 -21.53 26.23 -12.31
C ALA A 556 -20.67 27.01 -13.32
N ASP A 557 -19.34 26.88 -13.20
CA ASP A 557 -18.35 27.22 -14.22
C ASP A 557 -17.55 25.96 -14.56
N LEU A 558 -17.61 25.53 -15.82
CA LEU A 558 -17.01 24.29 -16.32
C LEU A 558 -16.06 24.63 -17.45
N PHE A 559 -14.78 24.31 -17.28
CA PHE A 559 -13.74 24.54 -18.27
C PHE A 559 -12.66 23.45 -18.18
N THR A 560 -11.78 23.38 -19.18
CA THR A 560 -10.64 22.47 -19.18
C THR A 560 -9.37 23.29 -19.08
N ILE A 561 -8.47 22.93 -18.16
CA ILE A 561 -7.10 23.40 -18.22
C ILE A 561 -6.25 22.38 -18.98
N ARG A 562 -5.25 22.86 -19.70
CA ARG A 562 -4.22 22.01 -20.31
C ARG A 562 -2.88 22.40 -19.71
N VAL A 563 -2.14 21.41 -19.23
CA VAL A 563 -0.85 21.61 -18.58
C VAL A 563 0.20 20.69 -19.17
N VAL A 564 1.46 21.12 -19.14
CA VAL A 564 2.63 20.33 -19.52
C VAL A 564 3.32 19.84 -18.27
N THR A 565 3.64 18.55 -18.25
CA THR A 565 4.33 17.89 -17.13
C THR A 565 5.77 17.56 -17.49
N THR A 566 6.55 17.17 -16.48
CA THR A 566 7.90 16.68 -16.67
C THR A 566 7.96 15.41 -17.53
N MET A 567 6.92 14.58 -17.57
CA MET A 567 6.86 13.44 -18.49
C MET A 567 6.47 13.87 -19.90
N ASN A 568 5.33 14.54 -20.04
CA ASN A 568 4.68 14.75 -21.34
C ASN A 568 5.48 15.72 -22.23
N ARG A 569 6.38 16.52 -21.64
CA ARG A 569 7.31 17.38 -22.40
C ARG A 569 8.15 16.63 -23.45
N PHE A 570 8.35 15.33 -23.28
CA PHE A 570 9.12 14.52 -24.23
C PHE A 570 8.34 14.15 -25.49
N ASP A 571 7.01 14.29 -25.49
CA ASP A 571 6.16 14.08 -26.66
C ASP A 571 5.71 15.42 -27.25
N SER A 572 6.38 15.86 -28.31
CA SER A 572 6.04 17.11 -29.00
C SER A 572 4.66 17.09 -29.67
N ASN A 573 4.08 15.91 -29.93
CA ASN A 573 2.75 15.78 -30.54
C ASN A 573 1.63 15.78 -29.48
N ALA A 574 1.96 15.48 -28.21
CA ALA A 574 0.99 15.34 -27.13
C ALA A 574 1.46 15.93 -25.79
N ALA A 575 2.18 17.07 -25.84
CA ALA A 575 2.80 17.69 -24.67
C ALA A 575 1.83 18.09 -23.54
N TYR A 576 0.55 18.26 -23.87
CA TYR A 576 -0.47 18.76 -22.95
C TYR A 576 -1.35 17.65 -22.37
N LEU A 577 -1.45 17.65 -21.05
CA LEU A 577 -2.40 16.89 -20.23
C LEU A 577 -3.67 17.72 -19.98
N PRO A 578 -4.86 17.28 -20.44
CA PRO A 578 -6.12 17.97 -20.16
C PRO A 578 -6.71 17.59 -18.79
N ILE A 579 -7.13 18.58 -18.01
CA ILE A 579 -7.78 18.42 -16.69
C ILE A 579 -9.08 19.23 -16.70
N ARG A 580 -10.21 18.59 -16.39
CA ARG A 580 -11.51 19.27 -16.29
C ARG A 580 -11.65 19.93 -14.93
N VAL A 581 -12.13 21.17 -14.92
CA VAL A 581 -12.36 21.96 -13.70
C VAL A 581 -13.85 22.31 -13.62
N ASN A 582 -14.47 22.00 -12.49
CA ASN A 582 -15.86 22.34 -12.20
C ASN A 582 -15.95 23.16 -10.90
N ILE A 583 -16.37 24.41 -10.99
CA ILE A 583 -16.62 25.28 -9.85
C ILE A 583 -18.12 25.47 -9.70
N VAL A 584 -18.69 25.11 -8.56
CA VAL A 584 -20.11 25.38 -8.28
C VAL A 584 -20.21 26.59 -7.37
N MET A 585 -20.88 27.64 -7.82
CA MET A 585 -21.19 28.78 -6.96
C MET A 585 -22.63 28.67 -6.46
N GLU A 586 -22.79 28.47 -5.17
CA GLU A 586 -24.08 28.37 -4.50
C GLU A 586 -24.46 29.70 -3.83
N ALA A 587 -25.75 30.04 -3.85
CA ALA A 587 -26.25 31.18 -3.08
C ALA A 587 -26.50 30.77 -1.62
N GLU A 588 -26.25 31.65 -0.66
CA GLU A 588 -26.53 31.38 0.76
C GLU A 588 -28.01 31.04 0.97
N ASN A 589 -28.25 29.83 1.47
CA ASN A 589 -29.61 29.30 1.63
C ASN A 589 -30.17 29.71 3.00
N ASN A 590 -30.74 30.91 3.09
CA ASN A 590 -31.38 31.45 4.29
C ASN A 590 -32.80 30.88 4.53
N MET A 591 -33.08 29.67 4.07
CA MET A 591 -34.35 29.00 4.40
C MET A 591 -34.36 28.67 5.89
N LYS A 592 -34.92 29.60 6.69
CA LYS A 592 -35.45 29.24 8.00
C LYS A 592 -36.49 28.15 7.76
N SER A 593 -36.37 27.03 8.45
CA SER A 593 -37.48 26.13 8.62
C SER A 593 -38.57 26.92 9.34
N ASP A 594 -39.48 27.52 8.56
CA ASP A 594 -40.78 27.82 9.09
C ASP A 594 -41.36 26.45 9.42
N LYS A 595 -41.34 26.13 10.72
CA LYS A 595 -42.24 25.13 11.26
C LYS A 595 -43.62 25.57 10.78
N VAL A 596 -44.10 24.94 9.71
CA VAL A 596 -45.51 24.96 9.40
C VAL A 596 -46.15 24.40 10.68
N LYS A 597 -46.71 25.30 11.50
CA LYS A 597 -47.59 24.88 12.58
C LYS A 597 -48.71 24.14 11.87
N THR A 598 -48.69 22.82 11.93
CA THR A 598 -49.82 21.96 11.59
C THR A 598 -50.89 22.15 12.67
N SER A 599 -51.41 23.38 12.76
CA SER A 599 -52.66 23.69 13.42
C SER A 599 -53.77 23.28 12.45
N GLY A 600 -54.20 22.03 12.54
CA GLY A 600 -55.32 21.52 11.75
C GLY A 600 -55.20 20.09 11.22
N GLY A 601 -54.46 19.20 11.89
CA GLY A 601 -54.53 17.77 11.63
C GLY A 601 -55.83 17.17 12.16
N ALA A 602 -56.95 17.35 11.44
CA ALA A 602 -58.18 16.56 11.64
C ALA A 602 -59.16 16.58 10.46
N THR A 603 -59.00 17.43 9.43
CA THR A 603 -60.04 17.59 8.38
C THR A 603 -59.69 16.99 7.03
N SER A 604 -58.47 16.45 6.82
CA SER A 604 -58.06 15.85 5.53
C SER A 604 -58.29 14.33 5.42
N ILE A 605 -58.46 13.61 6.55
CA ILE A 605 -58.76 12.17 6.53
C ILE A 605 -60.22 11.91 6.13
N PHE A 606 -61.15 12.81 6.47
CA PHE A 606 -62.56 12.67 6.11
C PHE A 606 -62.80 12.72 4.59
N TRP A 607 -62.00 13.49 3.85
CA TRP A 607 -62.06 13.55 2.38
C TRP A 607 -61.50 12.30 1.70
N LEU A 608 -60.49 11.66 2.29
CA LEU A 608 -59.92 10.40 1.80
C LEU A 608 -60.86 9.20 2.03
N ILE A 609 -61.64 9.21 3.11
CA ILE A 609 -62.63 8.14 3.38
C ILE A 609 -63.88 8.30 2.48
N LEU A 610 -64.32 9.53 2.19
CA LEU A 610 -65.40 9.80 1.23
C LEU A 610 -65.04 9.38 -0.21
N LEU A 611 -63.78 9.54 -0.61
CA LEU A 611 -63.28 9.08 -1.93
C LEU A 611 -63.18 7.55 -2.02
N MET A 612 -62.96 6.85 -0.91
CA MET A 612 -62.91 5.37 -0.88
C MET A 612 -64.30 4.72 -0.72
N GLY A 613 -65.28 5.41 -0.14
CA GLY A 613 -66.68 4.96 -0.07
C GLY A 613 -67.45 5.07 -1.40
N GLY A 614 -67.02 5.96 -2.30
CA GLY A 614 -67.61 6.09 -3.65
C GLY A 614 -67.27 4.95 -4.63
N LEU A 615 -66.29 4.11 -4.29
CA LEU A 615 -65.85 2.98 -5.12
C LEU A 615 -66.48 1.64 -4.73
N THR A 616 -67.20 1.56 -3.60
CA THR A 616 -67.90 0.36 -3.15
C THR A 616 -69.42 0.39 -3.40
N TRP A 617 -70.00 1.55 -3.78
CA TRP A 617 -71.43 1.66 -4.12
C TRP A 617 -71.78 1.52 -5.61
N ARG A 618 -70.80 1.23 -6.48
CA ARG A 618 -71.04 0.93 -7.90
C ARG A 618 -71.04 -0.56 -8.25
N LYS A 619 -71.10 -1.45 -7.24
CA LYS A 619 -71.10 -2.92 -7.43
C LYS A 619 -72.15 -3.72 -6.64
N LEU A 620 -73.15 -3.06 -6.04
CA LEU A 620 -74.27 -3.75 -5.39
C LEU A 620 -75.59 -3.00 -5.65
N GLU A 621 -76.09 -3.11 -6.88
CA GLU A 621 -77.53 -3.16 -7.19
C GLU A 621 -77.70 -4.07 -8.42
N LYS A 622 -77.79 -5.37 -8.12
CA LYS A 622 -78.90 -6.21 -8.56
C LYS A 622 -79.43 -6.92 -7.32
#